data_AF-A0A0L6JJJ1-F1
#
_entry.id   AF-A0A0L6JJJ1-F1
#
_cell.length_a   1.000
_cell.length_b   1.000
_cell.length_c   1.000
_cell.angle_alpha   90.00
_cell.angle_beta   90.00
_cell.angle_gamma   90.00
#
_symmetry.space_group_name_H-M   'P 1'
#
loop_
_entity.id
_entity.type
_entity.pdbx_description
1 polymer ?
#
loop_
_entity_poly.entity_id
_entity_poly.type
_entity_poly.pdbx_seq_one_letter_code
_entity_poly.pdbx_strand_id
1 'polypeptide(L)'
;MDLSKIDSCCKNEPAKLSEIEKVEAEAKIILPEIYKELLLQANGIYTNETIVIYGTNEILERYQTLQVEKYSSGYICIGDNSRPDVFLMKQDRNAYEVLITDCGYMNAQDPNGKILNFKNWVEEGCLDETESKEYMDMIGNRDSSVSYIEPYNVILVSTPKNGSRDLLVLKKVFDLEISIGDLLRGSKQLPFTIIRNITYAKALNRIEKLGELGEVIKLVPSSDE
;
A
#
# COMPACT_ATOMS: atom_id res chain seq x y z
N MET A 1 -18.37 12.71 -6.14
CA MET A 1 -17.38 11.79 -5.54
C MET A 1 -17.29 12.12 -4.08
N ASP A 2 -17.37 11.13 -3.20
CA ASP A 2 -17.28 11.33 -1.75
C ASP A 2 -15.81 11.32 -1.27
N LEU A 3 -15.32 12.45 -0.77
CA LEU A 3 -13.96 12.60 -0.25
C LEU A 3 -13.91 12.61 1.29
N SER A 4 -14.95 12.11 1.95
CA SER A 4 -15.07 12.13 3.43
C SER A 4 -14.05 11.24 4.14
N LYS A 5 -13.57 10.17 3.50
CA LYS A 5 -12.52 9.29 4.03
C LYS A 5 -11.10 9.83 3.85
N ILE A 6 -10.94 10.97 3.16
CA ILE A 6 -9.65 11.62 2.95
C ILE A 6 -9.59 12.86 3.84
N ASP A 7 -8.59 12.90 4.72
CA ASP A 7 -8.38 14.01 5.64
C ASP A 7 -8.31 15.36 4.91
N SER A 8 -8.85 16.41 5.53
CA SER A 8 -8.85 17.74 4.92
C SER A 8 -7.44 18.29 4.65
N CYS A 9 -6.46 17.93 5.49
CA CYS A 9 -5.06 18.33 5.28
C CYS A 9 -4.39 17.63 4.10
N CYS A 10 -4.95 16.53 3.61
CA CYS A 10 -4.44 15.78 2.46
C CYS A 10 -4.96 16.31 1.12
N LYS A 11 -5.93 17.25 1.13
CA LYS A 11 -6.57 17.78 -0.08
C LYS A 11 -6.04 19.18 -0.36
N ASN A 12 -5.57 19.40 -1.58
CA ASN A 12 -5.29 20.74 -2.05
C ASN A 12 -6.59 21.51 -2.31
N GLU A 13 -6.49 22.83 -2.39
CA GLU A 13 -7.61 23.67 -2.81
C GLU A 13 -8.13 23.22 -4.20
N PRO A 14 -9.46 23.30 -4.45
CA PRO A 14 -10.06 22.94 -5.73
C PRO A 14 -9.41 23.64 -6.93
N ALA A 15 -9.28 22.92 -8.04
CA ALA A 15 -8.86 23.49 -9.31
C ALA A 15 -9.99 24.33 -9.92
N LYS A 16 -9.62 25.36 -10.69
CA LYS A 16 -10.54 26.03 -11.60
C LYS A 16 -10.68 25.24 -12.89
N LEU A 17 -11.86 25.29 -13.50
CA LEU A 17 -12.09 24.66 -14.80
C LEU A 17 -11.05 25.13 -15.86
N SER A 18 -10.70 26.41 -15.85
CA SER A 18 -9.68 26.96 -16.75
C SER A 18 -8.27 26.38 -16.56
N GLU A 19 -7.93 25.92 -15.35
CA GLU A 19 -6.64 25.29 -15.08
C GLU A 19 -6.61 23.88 -15.66
N ILE A 20 -7.73 23.15 -15.56
CA ILE A 20 -7.91 21.82 -16.16
C ILE A 20 -7.89 21.91 -17.70
N GLU A 21 -8.63 22.87 -18.28
CA GLU A 21 -8.65 23.11 -19.73
C GLU A 21 -7.27 23.47 -20.27
N LYS A 22 -6.48 24.23 -19.50
CA LYS A 22 -5.10 24.57 -19.85
C LYS A 22 -4.22 23.33 -19.92
N VAL A 23 -4.35 22.40 -18.96
CA VAL A 23 -3.60 21.13 -18.98
C VAL A 23 -3.93 20.30 -20.21
N GLU A 24 -5.22 20.13 -20.53
CA GLU A 24 -5.66 19.40 -21.74
C GLU A 24 -5.09 20.06 -23.01
N ALA A 25 -5.13 21.40 -23.10
CA ALA A 25 -4.64 22.13 -24.26
C ALA A 25 -3.11 22.07 -24.43
N GLU A 26 -2.34 22.25 -23.34
CA GLU A 26 -0.88 22.30 -23.38
C GLU A 26 -0.26 20.92 -23.62
N ALA A 27 -0.75 19.89 -22.94
CA ALA A 27 -0.27 18.52 -23.13
C ALA A 27 -0.91 17.83 -24.35
N LYS A 28 -1.95 18.43 -24.94
CA LYS A 28 -2.77 17.86 -26.02
C LYS A 28 -3.35 16.50 -25.65
N ILE A 29 -3.84 16.39 -24.42
CA ILE A 29 -4.42 15.18 -23.82
C ILE A 29 -5.90 15.37 -23.56
N ILE A 30 -6.58 14.25 -23.29
CA ILE A 30 -7.96 14.23 -22.78
C ILE A 30 -7.92 13.67 -21.36
N LEU A 31 -8.43 14.44 -20.39
CA LEU A 31 -8.59 13.98 -19.02
C LEU A 31 -9.95 13.28 -18.86
N PRO A 32 -10.02 12.12 -18.19
CA PRO A 32 -11.27 11.47 -17.83
C PRO A 32 -12.18 12.40 -17.01
N GLU A 33 -13.49 12.38 -17.27
CA GLU A 33 -14.44 13.26 -16.56
C GLU A 33 -14.44 13.01 -15.06
N ILE A 34 -14.27 11.74 -14.66
CA ILE A 34 -14.23 11.34 -13.25
C ILE A 34 -13.00 11.88 -12.52
N TYR A 35 -11.87 12.05 -13.24
CA TYR A 35 -10.66 12.64 -12.69
C TYR A 35 -10.79 14.17 -12.62
N LYS A 36 -11.44 14.80 -13.62
CA LYS A 36 -11.78 16.22 -13.56
C LYS A 36 -12.74 16.54 -12.40
N GLU A 37 -13.69 15.66 -12.12
CA GLU A 37 -14.58 15.76 -10.95
C GLU A 37 -13.79 15.77 -9.63
N LEU A 38 -12.71 14.99 -9.54
CA LEU A 38 -11.79 15.05 -8.41
C LEU A 38 -11.06 16.39 -8.36
N LEU A 39 -10.43 16.82 -9.46
CA LEU A 39 -9.65 18.06 -9.51
C LEU A 39 -10.47 19.30 -9.13
N LEU A 40 -11.75 19.34 -9.54
CA LEU A 40 -12.70 20.40 -9.18
C LEU A 40 -13.12 20.40 -7.70
N GLN A 41 -12.79 19.36 -6.95
CA GLN A 41 -13.00 19.27 -5.49
C GLN A 41 -11.70 19.34 -4.70
N ALA A 42 -10.59 18.86 -5.26
CA ALA A 42 -9.25 18.92 -4.70
C ALA A 42 -8.22 18.87 -5.83
N ASN A 43 -7.42 19.91 -6.01
CA ASN A 43 -6.41 19.98 -7.06
C ASN A 43 -5.16 19.15 -6.70
N GLY A 44 -5.34 17.84 -6.65
CA GLY A 44 -4.36 16.89 -6.12
C GLY A 44 -4.61 16.54 -4.67
N ILE A 45 -4.15 15.34 -4.31
CA ILE A 45 -4.29 14.74 -2.98
C ILE A 45 -2.94 14.15 -2.58
N TYR A 46 -2.53 14.39 -1.34
CA TYR A 46 -1.35 13.78 -0.74
C TYR A 46 -1.76 13.10 0.57
N THR A 47 -1.91 11.78 0.53
CA THR A 47 -2.27 11.00 1.70
C THR A 47 -1.09 10.88 2.66
N ASN A 48 -1.37 10.72 3.95
CA ASN A 48 -0.33 10.48 4.97
C ASN A 48 0.38 9.12 4.82
N GLU A 49 -0.07 8.28 3.88
CA GLU A 49 0.32 6.87 3.72
C GLU A 49 1.11 6.58 2.44
N THR A 50 1.58 7.62 1.70
CA THR A 50 2.45 7.61 0.49
C THR A 50 1.77 7.81 -0.86
N ILE A 51 0.43 7.74 -0.92
CA ILE A 51 -0.30 7.94 -2.18
C ILE A 51 -0.41 9.43 -2.53
N VAL A 52 0.00 9.74 -3.75
CA VAL A 52 -0.09 11.05 -4.39
C VAL A 52 -1.01 10.96 -5.60
N ILE A 53 -2.10 11.73 -5.60
CA ILE A 53 -2.88 12.02 -6.81
C ILE A 53 -2.49 13.42 -7.26
N TYR A 54 -2.04 13.54 -8.51
CA TYR A 54 -1.52 14.77 -9.07
C TYR A 54 -2.62 15.83 -9.23
N GLY A 55 -2.23 17.09 -9.01
CA GLY A 55 -3.00 18.25 -9.43
C GLY A 55 -2.60 18.69 -10.84
N THR A 56 -3.18 19.79 -11.30
CA THR A 56 -2.98 20.32 -12.65
C THR A 56 -1.51 20.61 -12.98
N ASN A 57 -0.71 21.01 -11.99
CA ASN A 57 0.72 21.32 -12.23
C ASN A 57 1.54 20.05 -12.41
N GLU A 58 1.33 19.08 -11.52
CA GLU A 58 2.09 17.83 -11.50
C GLU A 58 1.77 16.98 -12.73
N ILE A 59 0.50 16.95 -13.20
CA ILE A 59 0.13 16.23 -14.43
C ILE A 59 1.00 16.69 -15.60
N LEU A 60 1.11 17.99 -15.84
CA LEU A 60 1.84 18.54 -16.98
C LEU A 60 3.34 18.22 -16.89
N GLU A 61 3.93 18.43 -15.71
CA GLU A 61 5.34 18.14 -15.45
C GLU A 61 5.64 16.65 -15.62
N ARG A 62 4.86 15.78 -14.98
CA ARG A 62 5.08 14.33 -14.98
C ARG A 62 4.79 13.70 -16.33
N TYR A 63 3.81 14.20 -17.08
CA TYR A 63 3.56 13.76 -18.45
C TYR A 63 4.81 13.87 -19.33
N GLN A 64 5.55 14.98 -19.18
CA GLN A 64 6.79 15.24 -19.91
C GLN A 64 7.97 14.44 -19.34
N THR A 65 8.20 14.52 -18.01
CA THR A 65 9.34 13.89 -17.34
C THR A 65 9.34 12.37 -17.51
N LEU A 66 8.16 11.75 -17.38
CA LEU A 66 8.00 10.29 -17.54
C LEU A 66 7.87 9.87 -19.01
N GLN A 67 7.80 10.81 -19.94
CA GLN A 67 7.60 10.57 -21.37
C GLN A 67 6.39 9.64 -21.63
N VAL A 68 5.27 9.91 -20.96
CA VAL A 68 4.08 9.03 -20.95
C VAL A 68 3.60 8.74 -22.37
N GLU A 69 3.59 9.74 -23.26
CA GLU A 69 3.22 9.55 -24.66
C GLU A 69 4.08 8.48 -25.37
N LYS A 70 5.37 8.39 -25.04
CA LYS A 70 6.29 7.46 -25.68
C LYS A 70 6.11 6.02 -25.16
N TYR A 71 5.96 5.86 -23.86
CA TYR A 71 5.96 4.54 -23.22
C TYR A 71 4.56 3.97 -22.96
N SER A 72 3.54 4.83 -22.91
CA SER A 72 2.15 4.47 -22.66
C SER A 72 1.20 5.42 -23.42
N SER A 73 1.39 5.49 -24.74
CA SER A 73 0.56 6.32 -25.63
C SER A 73 -0.94 6.06 -25.40
N GLY A 74 -1.72 7.13 -25.37
CA GLY A 74 -3.15 7.09 -25.07
C GLY A 74 -3.50 7.00 -23.58
N TYR A 75 -2.52 7.16 -22.69
CA TYR A 75 -2.72 7.25 -21.24
C TYR A 75 -2.18 8.57 -20.67
N ILE A 76 -2.58 8.88 -19.43
CA ILE A 76 -2.08 9.98 -18.61
C ILE A 76 -1.61 9.42 -17.27
N CYS A 77 -0.55 9.99 -16.71
CA CYS A 77 -0.13 9.69 -15.35
C CYS A 77 -0.85 10.64 -14.39
N ILE A 78 -1.62 10.07 -13.46
CA ILE A 78 -2.48 10.79 -12.53
C ILE A 78 -1.96 10.77 -11.08
N GLY A 79 -0.89 10.04 -10.81
CA GLY A 79 -0.35 9.88 -9.46
C GLY A 79 0.75 8.85 -9.34
N ASP A 80 1.29 8.71 -8.13
CA ASP A 80 2.27 7.70 -7.73
C ASP A 80 2.12 7.34 -6.25
N ASN A 81 2.79 6.27 -5.81
CA ASN A 81 2.87 5.87 -4.40
C ASN A 81 4.16 6.34 -3.71
N SER A 82 4.83 7.36 -4.24
CA SER A 82 6.19 7.77 -3.81
C SER A 82 7.25 6.65 -3.87
N ARG A 83 6.96 5.56 -4.59
CA ARG A 83 7.88 4.46 -4.94
C ARG A 83 7.93 4.35 -6.48
N PRO A 84 8.37 3.24 -7.11
CA PRO A 84 8.47 3.23 -8.57
C PRO A 84 7.09 3.16 -9.24
N ASP A 85 6.01 2.82 -8.54
CA ASP A 85 4.70 2.65 -9.17
C ASP A 85 4.01 3.98 -9.48
N VAL A 86 3.47 4.06 -10.68
CA VAL A 86 2.64 5.18 -11.17
C VAL A 86 1.23 4.72 -11.48
N PHE A 87 0.30 5.66 -11.44
CA PHE A 87 -1.10 5.46 -11.70
C PHE A 87 -1.46 6.07 -13.05
N LEU A 88 -1.90 5.22 -13.98
CA LEU A 88 -2.27 5.61 -15.33
C LEU A 88 -3.77 5.54 -15.53
N MET A 89 -4.35 6.51 -16.21
CA MET A 89 -5.71 6.43 -16.75
C MET A 89 -5.68 6.62 -18.26
N LYS A 90 -6.60 5.97 -18.97
CA LYS A 90 -6.73 6.14 -20.42
C LYS A 90 -7.20 7.55 -20.76
N GLN A 91 -6.69 8.11 -21.85
CA GLN A 91 -7.15 9.37 -22.43
C GLN A 91 -8.51 9.19 -23.12
N ASP A 92 -9.53 8.90 -22.32
CA ASP A 92 -10.92 8.76 -22.73
C ASP A 92 -11.79 9.44 -21.66
N ARG A 93 -12.75 10.26 -22.08
CA ARG A 93 -13.66 10.97 -21.18
C ARG A 93 -14.41 10.02 -20.24
N ASN A 94 -14.71 8.81 -20.71
CA ASN A 94 -15.47 7.81 -19.96
C ASN A 94 -14.58 6.82 -19.20
N ALA A 95 -13.25 6.98 -19.23
CA ALA A 95 -12.36 6.11 -18.48
C ALA A 95 -12.61 6.25 -16.98
N TYR A 96 -12.70 5.11 -16.29
CA TYR A 96 -12.86 5.02 -14.84
C TYR A 96 -11.84 4.08 -14.21
N GLU A 97 -10.99 3.45 -15.03
CA GLU A 97 -10.00 2.48 -14.59
C GLU A 97 -8.67 3.16 -14.32
N VAL A 98 -8.02 2.78 -13.23
CA VAL A 98 -6.64 3.14 -12.91
C VAL A 98 -5.77 1.92 -13.10
N LEU A 99 -4.78 2.03 -13.96
CA LEU A 99 -3.73 1.04 -14.11
C LEU A 99 -2.54 1.42 -13.22
N ILE A 100 -2.05 0.47 -12.43
CA ILE A 100 -0.82 0.64 -11.65
C ILE A 100 0.32 -0.10 -12.34
N THR A 101 1.44 0.60 -12.59
CA THR A 101 2.64 0.05 -13.24
C THR A 101 3.91 0.69 -12.71
N ASP A 102 5.01 -0.05 -12.70
CA ASP A 102 6.35 0.47 -12.42
C ASP A 102 6.75 1.52 -13.48
N CYS A 103 7.29 2.67 -13.07
CA CYS A 103 7.67 3.77 -13.95
C CYS A 103 8.92 3.49 -14.79
N GLY A 104 9.80 2.60 -14.34
CA GLY A 104 10.94 2.07 -15.09
C GLY A 104 10.55 1.00 -16.12
N TYR A 105 9.35 0.41 -15.99
CA TYR A 105 8.76 -0.53 -16.94
C TYR A 105 7.35 -0.10 -17.37
N MET A 106 7.17 1.20 -17.65
CA MET A 106 5.85 1.75 -17.94
C MET A 106 5.26 1.15 -19.23
N ASN A 107 4.35 0.19 -19.09
CA ASN A 107 3.70 -0.50 -20.18
C ASN A 107 2.20 -0.64 -19.90
N ALA A 108 1.40 0.24 -20.50
CA ALA A 108 -0.05 0.23 -20.33
C ALA A 108 -0.79 -0.96 -20.96
N GLN A 109 -0.07 -1.90 -21.57
CA GLN A 109 -0.58 -3.16 -22.11
C GLN A 109 -0.09 -4.37 -21.31
N ASP A 110 0.51 -4.18 -20.13
CA ASP A 110 0.91 -5.29 -19.26
C ASP A 110 -0.34 -6.08 -18.82
N PRO A 111 -0.50 -7.35 -19.23
CA PRO A 111 -1.63 -8.17 -18.82
C PRO A 111 -1.66 -8.45 -17.31
N ASN A 112 -0.57 -8.21 -16.59
CA ASN A 112 -0.46 -8.38 -15.14
C ASN A 112 -0.67 -7.07 -14.37
N GLY A 113 -0.90 -5.95 -15.06
CA GLY A 113 -1.16 -4.65 -14.44
C GLY A 113 -2.33 -4.71 -13.46
N LYS A 114 -2.21 -4.03 -12.31
CA LYS A 114 -3.33 -3.94 -11.37
C LYS A 114 -4.30 -2.87 -11.87
N ILE A 115 -5.57 -3.23 -11.98
CA ILE A 115 -6.63 -2.32 -12.43
C ILE A 115 -7.56 -2.05 -11.24
N LEU A 116 -7.74 -0.77 -10.91
CA LEU A 116 -8.68 -0.29 -9.90
C LEU A 116 -9.82 0.48 -10.55
N ASN A 117 -10.97 0.54 -9.88
CA ASN A 117 -11.98 1.54 -10.20
C ASN A 117 -11.62 2.85 -9.49
N PHE A 118 -11.37 3.91 -10.26
CA PHE A 118 -10.89 5.21 -9.75
C PHE A 118 -11.80 5.78 -8.67
N LYS A 119 -13.12 5.81 -8.90
CA LYS A 119 -14.06 6.39 -7.94
C LYS A 119 -14.09 5.58 -6.65
N ASN A 120 -14.25 4.27 -6.74
CA ASN A 120 -14.29 3.43 -5.53
C ASN A 120 -13.00 3.57 -4.73
N TRP A 121 -11.85 3.54 -5.41
CA TRP A 121 -10.55 3.68 -4.76
C TRP A 121 -10.39 5.02 -4.03
N VAL A 122 -10.79 6.13 -4.65
CA VAL A 122 -10.76 7.45 -4.01
C VAL A 122 -11.76 7.54 -2.84
N GLU A 123 -12.98 7.05 -3.02
CA GLU A 123 -14.03 7.05 -1.98
C GLU A 123 -13.69 6.11 -0.80
N GLU A 124 -12.75 5.18 -0.99
CA GLU A 124 -12.19 4.32 0.05
C GLU A 124 -10.98 4.92 0.77
N GLY A 125 -10.53 6.11 0.38
CA GLY A 125 -9.41 6.81 1.01
C GLY A 125 -8.07 6.62 0.29
N CYS A 126 -8.10 6.18 -0.97
CA CYS A 126 -6.91 5.94 -1.80
C CYS A 126 -5.93 4.94 -1.15
N LEU A 127 -6.43 3.77 -0.72
CA LEU A 127 -5.59 2.75 -0.07
C LEU A 127 -4.42 2.33 -0.99
N ASP A 128 -3.21 2.21 -0.42
CA ASP A 128 -2.06 1.72 -1.19
C ASP A 128 -2.18 0.21 -1.46
N GLU A 129 -2.52 -0.07 -2.70
CA GLU A 129 -2.78 -1.40 -3.21
C GLU A 129 -1.51 -2.08 -3.78
N THR A 130 -0.37 -1.38 -3.81
CA THR A 130 0.93 -1.89 -4.31
C THR A 130 1.68 -2.71 -3.27
N GLU A 131 1.50 -2.39 -1.99
CA GLU A 131 1.98 -3.23 -0.87
C GLU A 131 1.35 -4.62 -0.90
N SER A 132 0.30 -4.85 -1.69
CA SER A 132 -0.26 -6.19 -1.86
C SER A 132 0.53 -7.05 -2.84
N LYS A 133 1.14 -6.57 -3.94
CA LYS A 133 1.69 -7.49 -4.97
C LYS A 133 3.13 -7.94 -4.71
N GLU A 134 4.04 -7.06 -4.32
CA GLU A 134 5.41 -7.49 -3.96
C GLU A 134 5.40 -8.38 -2.70
N TYR A 135 4.44 -8.16 -1.80
CA TYR A 135 4.17 -9.08 -0.69
C TYR A 135 3.48 -10.36 -1.19
N MET A 136 2.36 -10.31 -1.92
CA MET A 136 1.60 -11.51 -2.32
C MET A 136 2.36 -12.43 -3.28
N ASP A 137 3.26 -11.91 -4.12
CA ASP A 137 4.15 -12.73 -4.96
C ASP A 137 5.24 -13.42 -4.11
N MET A 138 5.65 -12.84 -2.98
CA MET A 138 6.51 -13.51 -1.99
C MET A 138 5.76 -14.54 -1.13
N ILE A 139 4.45 -14.37 -0.92
CA ILE A 139 3.62 -15.19 -0.02
C ILE A 139 2.51 -15.84 -0.84
N GLY A 140 2.93 -16.77 -1.71
CA GLY A 140 2.04 -17.44 -2.64
C GLY A 140 0.70 -17.88 -2.02
N ASN A 141 -0.41 -17.43 -2.63
CA ASN A 141 -1.77 -17.93 -2.48
C ASN A 141 -2.11 -18.52 -1.09
N ARG A 142 -2.32 -17.71 -0.04
CA ARG A 142 -3.10 -18.15 1.15
C ARG A 142 -3.97 -17.07 1.81
N ASP A 143 -5.20 -17.51 2.04
CA ASP A 143 -6.26 -17.09 2.98
C ASP A 143 -6.73 -15.62 3.01
N SER A 144 -7.93 -15.40 2.47
CA SER A 144 -8.67 -14.13 2.45
C SER A 144 -9.13 -13.65 3.84
N SER A 145 -8.77 -14.37 4.91
CA SER A 145 -9.17 -14.10 6.29
C SER A 145 -8.18 -13.24 7.08
N VAL A 146 -7.05 -12.84 6.48
CA VAL A 146 -6.00 -12.05 7.14
C VAL A 146 -6.19 -10.57 6.77
N SER A 147 -6.51 -9.72 7.75
CA SER A 147 -6.57 -8.26 7.55
C SER A 147 -5.17 -7.68 7.73
N TYR A 148 -4.62 -7.03 6.72
CA TYR A 148 -3.24 -6.50 6.76
C TYR A 148 -3.14 -5.11 7.39
N ILE A 149 -4.28 -4.46 7.64
CA ILE A 149 -4.39 -3.12 8.23
C ILE A 149 -4.45 -3.20 9.76
N GLU A 150 -4.99 -4.29 10.31
CA GLU A 150 -5.09 -4.43 11.76
C GLU A 150 -3.74 -4.81 12.41
N PRO A 151 -3.41 -4.29 13.59
CA PRO A 151 -2.25 -4.73 14.33
C PRO A 151 -2.42 -6.16 14.84
N TYR A 152 -1.32 -6.90 14.95
CA TYR A 152 -1.28 -8.29 15.40
C TYR A 152 -0.50 -8.44 16.71
N ASN A 153 -0.85 -9.49 17.44
CA ASN A 153 -0.08 -10.04 18.55
C ASN A 153 0.75 -11.22 18.06
N VAL A 154 2.00 -11.31 18.53
CA VAL A 154 2.89 -12.44 18.28
C VAL A 154 2.80 -13.38 19.47
N ILE A 155 2.32 -14.60 19.24
CA ILE A 155 2.02 -15.57 20.28
C ILE A 155 2.93 -16.78 20.11
N LEU A 156 3.64 -17.14 21.18
CA LEU A 156 4.29 -18.43 21.29
C LEU A 156 3.23 -19.49 21.63
N VAL A 157 3.00 -20.44 20.72
CA VAL A 157 1.92 -21.44 20.85
C VAL A 157 2.42 -22.83 21.25
N SER A 158 3.72 -23.10 21.09
CA SER A 158 4.36 -24.35 21.53
C SER A 158 5.75 -24.08 22.10
N THR A 159 6.24 -24.99 22.95
CA THR A 159 7.58 -24.86 23.54
C THR A 159 8.65 -25.12 22.47
N PRO A 160 9.67 -24.25 22.32
CA PRO A 160 10.76 -24.47 21.37
C PRO A 160 11.58 -25.73 21.69
N LYS A 161 12.00 -26.46 20.64
CA LYS A 161 12.66 -27.77 20.75
C LYS A 161 13.97 -27.72 21.55
N ASN A 162 14.76 -26.65 21.40
CA ASN A 162 16.05 -26.48 22.10
C ASN A 162 15.96 -25.57 23.33
N GLY A 163 14.75 -25.30 23.83
CA GLY A 163 14.54 -24.53 25.07
C GLY A 163 15.18 -23.15 25.04
N SER A 164 16.06 -22.86 26.01
CA SER A 164 16.65 -21.53 26.22
C SER A 164 17.47 -21.00 25.04
N ARG A 165 18.07 -21.88 24.22
CA ARG A 165 18.81 -21.45 23.02
C ARG A 165 17.89 -20.83 21.99
N ASP A 166 16.77 -21.48 21.71
CA ASP A 166 15.77 -20.99 20.76
C ASP A 166 15.11 -19.71 21.28
N LEU A 167 14.83 -19.63 22.59
CA LEU A 167 14.31 -18.40 23.20
C LEU A 167 15.27 -17.22 23.08
N LEU A 168 16.58 -17.45 23.13
CA LEU A 168 17.59 -16.41 22.91
C LEU A 168 17.57 -15.92 21.46
N VAL A 169 17.39 -16.84 20.51
CA VAL A 169 17.22 -16.50 19.09
C VAL A 169 15.95 -15.69 18.89
N LEU A 170 14.81 -16.11 19.46
CA LEU A 170 13.55 -15.35 19.41
C LEU A 170 13.72 -13.94 19.97
N LYS A 171 14.33 -13.81 21.16
CA LYS A 171 14.59 -12.50 21.78
C LYS A 171 15.42 -11.60 20.86
N LYS A 172 16.45 -12.14 20.19
CA LYS A 172 17.30 -11.38 19.28
C LYS A 172 16.59 -10.98 17.99
N VAL A 173 15.86 -11.90 17.36
CA VAL A 173 15.20 -11.66 16.07
C VAL A 173 14.02 -10.70 16.22
N PHE A 174 13.27 -10.81 17.31
CA PHE A 174 12.15 -9.94 17.60
C PHE A 174 12.52 -8.67 18.37
N ASP A 175 13.78 -8.52 18.76
CA ASP A 175 14.27 -7.41 19.59
C ASP A 175 13.42 -7.23 20.85
N LEU A 176 13.17 -8.33 21.56
CA LEU A 176 12.26 -8.31 22.71
C LEU A 176 12.94 -7.63 23.90
N GLU A 177 12.22 -6.76 24.60
CA GLU A 177 12.72 -6.14 25.83
C GLU A 177 12.65 -7.10 27.04
N ILE A 178 11.70 -8.05 27.02
CA ILE A 178 11.48 -9.03 28.11
C ILE A 178 12.76 -9.80 28.47
N SER A 179 12.99 -10.03 29.77
CA SER A 179 14.17 -10.78 30.21
C SER A 179 14.13 -12.23 29.72
N ILE A 180 15.30 -12.87 29.56
CA ILE A 180 15.36 -14.29 29.18
C ILE A 180 14.70 -15.20 30.23
N GLY A 181 14.73 -14.81 31.51
CA GLY A 181 14.08 -15.53 32.60
C GLY A 181 12.56 -15.45 32.53
N ASP A 182 12.01 -14.28 32.24
CA ASP A 182 10.57 -14.10 32.05
C ASP A 182 10.09 -14.79 30.78
N LEU A 183 10.88 -14.76 29.70
CA LEU A 183 10.59 -15.51 28.47
C LEU A 183 10.60 -17.03 28.70
N LEU A 184 11.54 -17.53 29.52
CA LEU A 184 11.58 -18.92 29.96
C LEU A 184 10.36 -19.30 30.81
N ARG A 185 9.88 -18.40 31.68
CA ARG A 185 8.66 -18.63 32.46
C ARG A 185 7.42 -18.64 31.56
N GLY A 186 7.32 -17.68 30.65
CA GLY A 186 6.22 -17.55 29.68
C GLY A 186 6.14 -18.75 28.73
N SER A 187 7.27 -19.25 28.21
CA SER A 187 7.30 -20.44 27.34
C SER A 187 6.83 -21.76 27.99
N LYS A 188 6.68 -21.78 29.32
CA LYS A 188 6.07 -22.89 30.08
C LYS A 188 4.56 -22.68 30.32
N GLN A 189 4.02 -21.51 29.98
CA GLN A 189 2.64 -21.11 30.17
C GLN A 189 2.06 -20.65 28.82
N LEU A 190 1.76 -21.61 27.96
CA LEU A 190 1.28 -21.35 26.60
C LEU A 190 -0.26 -21.27 26.55
N PRO A 191 -0.84 -20.50 25.61
CA PRO A 191 -0.17 -19.57 24.69
C PRO A 191 0.42 -18.36 25.44
N PHE A 192 1.58 -17.87 24.97
CA PHE A 192 2.27 -16.73 25.59
C PHE A 192 2.52 -15.61 24.57
N THR A 193 1.88 -14.47 24.78
CA THR A 193 2.04 -13.28 23.93
C THR A 193 3.40 -12.63 24.19
N ILE A 194 4.29 -12.66 23.20
CA ILE A 194 5.65 -12.12 23.30
C ILE A 194 5.78 -10.69 22.76
N ILE A 195 4.90 -10.29 21.83
CA ILE A 195 4.80 -8.92 21.32
C ILE A 195 3.32 -8.59 21.13
N ARG A 196 2.97 -7.34 21.43
CA ARG A 196 1.66 -6.78 21.16
C ARG A 196 1.74 -5.71 20.08
N ASN A 197 0.67 -5.56 19.31
CA ASN A 197 0.45 -4.47 18.36
C ASN A 197 1.60 -4.27 17.36
N ILE A 198 1.99 -5.34 16.67
CA ILE A 198 2.95 -5.30 15.57
C ILE A 198 2.22 -5.35 14.23
N THR A 199 2.72 -4.66 13.21
CA THR A 199 2.18 -4.81 11.85
C THR A 199 2.42 -6.23 11.34
N TYR A 200 1.47 -6.77 10.58
CA TYR A 200 1.57 -8.14 10.04
C TYR A 200 2.88 -8.34 9.26
N ALA A 201 3.19 -7.40 8.37
CA ALA A 201 4.42 -7.34 7.58
C ALA A 201 5.70 -7.47 8.43
N LYS A 202 5.81 -6.64 9.49
CA LYS A 202 6.98 -6.64 10.37
C LYS A 202 7.09 -7.93 11.17
N ALA A 203 5.96 -8.51 11.56
CA ALA A 203 5.93 -9.78 12.28
C ALA A 203 6.37 -10.93 11.37
N LEU A 204 5.87 -10.99 10.13
CA LEU A 204 6.21 -12.02 9.17
C LEU A 204 7.69 -12.00 8.77
N ASN A 205 8.24 -10.82 8.47
CA ASN A 205 9.67 -10.67 8.17
C ASN A 205 10.58 -11.19 9.30
N ARG A 206 10.12 -11.07 10.55
CA ARG A 206 10.84 -11.60 11.72
C ARG A 206 10.66 -13.11 11.85
N ILE A 207 9.46 -13.64 11.56
CA ILE A 207 9.20 -15.08 11.55
C ILE A 207 10.04 -15.79 10.47
N GLU A 208 10.15 -15.23 9.27
CA GLU A 208 10.97 -15.80 8.19
C GLU A 208 12.45 -15.97 8.60
N LYS A 209 13.00 -15.00 9.33
CA LYS A 209 14.37 -15.04 9.86
C LYS A 209 14.61 -16.15 10.88
N LEU A 210 13.55 -16.75 11.42
CA LEU A 210 13.63 -17.86 12.37
C LEU A 210 13.72 -19.23 11.70
N GLY A 211 13.41 -19.34 10.41
CA GLY A 211 13.31 -20.62 9.71
C GLY A 211 12.32 -21.57 10.41
N GLU A 212 12.73 -22.81 10.69
CA GLU A 212 11.90 -23.81 11.37
C GLU A 212 11.42 -23.37 12.77
N LEU A 213 12.15 -22.48 13.44
CA LEU A 213 11.73 -21.95 14.74
C LEU A 213 10.51 -21.01 14.59
N GLY A 214 10.19 -20.55 13.39
CA GLY A 214 8.96 -19.80 13.13
C GLY A 214 7.68 -20.62 13.36
N GLU A 215 7.74 -21.96 13.28
CA GLU A 215 6.58 -22.85 13.42
C GLU A 215 5.92 -22.79 14.81
N VAL A 216 6.67 -22.36 15.84
CA VAL A 216 6.13 -22.25 17.20
C VAL A 216 5.44 -20.91 17.47
N ILE A 217 5.38 -20.04 16.46
CA ILE A 217 4.81 -18.69 16.53
C ILE A 217 3.51 -18.63 15.75
N LYS A 218 2.50 -17.98 16.35
CA LYS A 218 1.24 -17.64 15.69
C LYS A 218 1.02 -16.14 15.74
N LEU A 219 0.50 -15.59 14.64
CA LEU A 219 -0.03 -14.23 14.59
C LEU A 219 -1.54 -14.28 14.84
N VAL A 220 -2.03 -13.41 15.72
CA VAL A 220 -3.45 -13.24 16.01
C VAL A 220 -3.77 -11.75 15.95
N PRO A 221 -4.86 -11.34 15.28
CA PRO A 221 -5.32 -9.96 15.32
C PRO A 221 -5.37 -9.43 16.76
N SER A 222 -4.89 -8.21 16.99
CA SER A 222 -4.95 -7.58 18.31
C SER A 222 -6.38 -7.32 18.79
N SER A 223 -7.34 -7.32 17.87
CA SER A 223 -8.79 -7.22 18.10
C SER A 223 -9.40 -8.49 18.69
N ASP A 224 -8.71 -9.64 18.58
CA ASP A 224 -9.20 -10.97 19.00
C ASP A 224 -8.70 -11.39 20.41
N GLU A 225 -7.91 -10.55 21.10
CA GLU A 225 -7.46 -10.74 22.50
C GLU A 225 -8.20 -9.82 23.47
#